data_AF-A0A8S8YY09-F1
#
_entry.id   AF-A0A8S8YY09-F1
#
_cell.length_a   1.000
_cell.length_b   1.000
_cell.length_c   1.000
_cell.angle_alpha   90.00
_cell.angle_beta   90.00
_cell.angle_gamma   90.00
#
_symmetry.space_group_name_H-M   'P 1'
#
loop_
_entity.id
_entity.type
_entity.pdbx_description
1 polymer ?
#
loop_
_entity_poly.entity_id
_entity_poly.type
_entity_poly.pdbx_seq_one_letter_code
_entity_poly.pdbx_strand_id
1 'polypeptide(L)'
;MESGLAVISHLEYAAMLPEEAKRNPEYVNQFRNVMNSHIVHMVSITSVVALTTAIALEFDDFLISLVGLLEGSQWSGQVRESLELQLTYGKVISAGLFLLVVAGMRFVLPWQRVTGIIETGMRRIRSTD
;
A
#
# COMPACT_ATOMS: atom_id res chain seq x y z
N MET A 1 -2.41 21.15 -7.77
CA MET A 1 -1.80 22.48 -7.49
C MET A 1 -2.37 23.12 -6.22
N GLU A 2 -3.55 22.71 -5.73
CA GLU A 2 -4.14 23.25 -4.50
C GLU A 2 -3.43 22.80 -3.20
N SER A 3 -2.87 21.59 -3.15
CA SER A 3 -2.21 21.08 -1.93
C SER A 3 -0.94 21.85 -1.54
N GLY A 4 -0.16 22.33 -2.52
CA GLY A 4 1.05 23.11 -2.25
C GLY A 4 0.75 24.50 -1.68
N LEU A 5 -0.27 25.18 -2.22
CA LEU A 5 -0.71 26.48 -1.70
C LEU A 5 -1.36 26.35 -0.31
N ALA A 6 -2.11 25.29 -0.07
CA ALA A 6 -2.70 25.00 1.24
C ALA A 6 -1.61 24.80 2.31
N VAL A 7 -0.55 24.04 2.01
CA VAL A 7 0.58 23.85 2.93
C VAL A 7 1.29 25.17 3.24
N ILE A 8 1.53 26.01 2.24
CA ILE A 8 2.16 27.33 2.43
C ILE A 8 1.30 28.19 3.35
N SER A 9 -0.01 28.26 3.11
CA SER A 9 -0.95 29.03 3.94
C SER A 9 -1.01 28.51 5.38
N HIS A 10 -0.98 27.19 5.60
CA HIS A 10 -0.93 26.61 6.93
C HIS A 10 0.40 26.87 7.66
N LEU A 11 1.53 26.87 6.94
CA LEU A 11 2.83 27.21 7.51
C LEU A 11 2.92 28.70 7.87
N GLU A 12 2.36 29.57 7.03
CA GLU A 12 2.26 31.00 7.29
C GLU A 12 1.39 31.28 8.52
N TYR A 13 0.24 30.61 8.63
CA TYR A 13 -0.61 30.69 9.83
C TYR A 13 0.10 30.18 11.09
N ALA A 14 0.84 29.08 10.99
CA ALA A 14 1.63 28.56 12.10
C ALA A 14 2.76 29.52 12.53
N ALA A 15 3.34 30.28 11.59
CA ALA A 15 4.34 31.29 11.88
C ALA A 15 3.75 32.52 12.59
N MET A 16 2.50 32.88 12.27
CA MET A 16 1.76 33.98 12.89
C MET A 16 1.20 33.66 14.29
N LEU A 17 1.29 32.42 14.76
CA LEU A 17 0.80 32.04 16.09
C LEU A 17 1.56 32.79 17.21
N PRO A 18 0.83 33.32 18.24
CA PRO A 18 1.45 33.96 19.39
C PRO A 18 2.46 33.04 20.08
N GLU A 19 3.55 33.57 20.62
CA GLU A 19 4.56 32.74 21.31
C GLU A 19 3.99 31.98 22.51
N GLU A 20 2.94 32.50 23.13
CA GLU A 20 2.19 31.85 24.21
C GLU A 20 1.52 30.55 23.76
N ALA A 21 1.02 30.49 22.51
CA ALA A 21 0.43 29.29 21.94
C ALA A 21 1.47 28.18 21.71
N LYS A 22 2.75 28.56 21.48
CA LYS A 22 3.87 27.63 21.31
C LYS A 22 4.33 27.02 22.64
N ARG A 23 4.05 27.68 23.77
CA ARG A 23 4.39 27.23 25.12
C ARG A 23 3.27 26.51 25.85
N ASN A 24 2.03 26.63 25.38
CA ASN A 24 0.91 25.93 26.00
C ASN A 24 1.06 24.41 25.79
N PRO A 25 1.16 23.61 26.87
CA PRO A 25 1.38 22.18 26.78
C PRO A 25 0.24 21.44 26.04
N GLU A 26 -0.98 21.98 26.06
CA GLU A 26 -2.11 21.37 25.37
C GLU A 26 -1.95 21.44 23.84
N TYR A 27 -1.61 22.61 23.29
CA TYR A 27 -1.42 22.78 21.84
C TYR A 27 -0.21 21.98 21.33
N VAL A 28 0.88 21.91 22.12
CA VAL A 28 2.05 21.10 21.79
C VAL A 28 1.68 19.61 21.74
N ASN A 29 0.88 19.13 22.68
CA ASN A 29 0.43 17.73 22.69
C ASN A 29 -0.51 17.42 21.52
N GLN A 30 -1.45 18.31 21.19
CA GLN A 30 -2.33 18.14 20.03
C GLN A 30 -1.53 18.10 18.73
N PHE A 31 -0.61 19.04 18.54
CA PHE A 31 0.26 19.07 17.37
C PHE A 31 1.10 17.80 17.24
N ARG A 32 1.73 17.36 18.34
CA ARG A 32 2.51 16.12 18.38
C ARG A 32 1.66 14.89 18.05
N ASN A 33 0.43 14.82 18.54
CA ASN A 33 -0.47 13.71 18.24
C ASN A 33 -0.86 13.67 16.75
N VAL A 34 -1.20 14.82 16.17
CA VAL A 34 -1.53 14.93 14.73
C VAL A 34 -0.33 14.56 13.88
N MET A 35 0.84 15.15 14.17
CA MET A 35 2.09 14.88 13.48
C MET A 35 2.49 13.40 13.55
N ASN A 36 2.48 12.82 14.75
CA ASN A 36 2.86 11.43 14.93
C ASN A 36 1.90 10.48 14.20
N SER A 37 0.59 10.75 14.27
CA SER A 37 -0.42 9.99 13.52
C SER A 37 -0.19 10.07 12.01
N HIS A 38 0.05 11.26 11.47
CA HIS A 38 0.33 11.45 10.04
C HIS A 38 1.61 10.76 9.58
N ILE A 39 2.69 10.84 10.37
CA ILE A 39 3.95 10.18 10.05
C ILE A 39 3.76 8.66 10.04
N VAL A 40 3.10 8.10 11.05
CA VAL A 40 2.83 6.66 11.13
C VAL A 40 1.96 6.21 9.95
N HIS A 41 0.91 6.96 9.60
CA HIS A 41 0.08 6.67 8.43
C HIS A 41 0.86 6.75 7.12
N MET A 42 1.67 7.78 6.92
CA MET A 42 2.46 7.95 5.70
C MET A 42 3.44 6.79 5.53
N VAL A 43 4.26 6.53 6.54
CA VAL A 43 5.27 5.46 6.49
C VAL A 43 4.61 4.10 6.32
N SER A 44 3.55 3.81 7.09
CA SER A 44 2.85 2.51 6.99
C SER A 44 2.24 2.29 5.60
N ILE A 45 1.53 3.26 5.05
CA ILE A 45 0.92 3.13 3.72
C ILE A 45 2.01 3.02 2.65
N THR A 46 3.06 3.84 2.71
CA THR A 46 4.17 3.77 1.76
C THR A 46 4.86 2.40 1.82
N SER A 47 5.10 1.85 3.01
CA SER A 47 5.67 0.50 3.16
C SER A 47 4.77 -0.59 2.58
N VAL A 48 3.46 -0.53 2.83
CA VAL A 48 2.50 -1.51 2.27
C VAL A 48 2.47 -1.43 0.74
N VAL A 49 2.46 -0.22 0.18
CA VAL A 49 2.48 -0.01 -1.28
C VAL A 49 3.80 -0.49 -1.89
N ALA A 50 4.93 -0.22 -1.22
CA ALA A 50 6.24 -0.67 -1.68
C ALA A 50 6.33 -2.21 -1.68
N LEU A 51 5.85 -2.86 -0.62
CA LEU A 51 5.79 -4.32 -0.53
C LEU A 51 4.88 -4.91 -1.61
N THR A 52 3.70 -4.33 -1.80
CA THR A 52 2.74 -4.78 -2.83
C THR A 52 3.35 -4.64 -4.22
N THR A 53 4.05 -3.53 -4.48
CA THR A 53 4.78 -3.32 -5.74
C THR A 53 5.88 -4.35 -5.95
N ALA A 54 6.66 -4.68 -4.90
CA ALA A 54 7.70 -5.70 -4.98
C ALA A 54 7.12 -7.08 -5.35
N ILE A 55 6.01 -7.47 -4.71
CA ILE A 55 5.29 -8.72 -5.04
C ILE A 55 4.77 -8.69 -6.48
N ALA A 56 4.22 -7.57 -6.93
CA ALA A 56 3.71 -7.42 -8.29
C ALA A 56 4.81 -7.57 -9.36
N LEU A 57 6.04 -7.15 -9.06
CA LEU A 57 7.20 -7.24 -9.97
C LEU A 57 7.73 -8.67 -10.17
N GLU A 58 7.43 -9.60 -9.26
CA GLU A 58 7.80 -11.02 -9.34
C GLU A 58 6.61 -11.91 -9.75
N PHE A 59 5.46 -11.30 -10.02
CA PHE A 59 4.21 -12.03 -10.29
C PHE A 59 4.25 -12.82 -11.61
N ASP A 60 5.06 -12.41 -12.58
CA ASP A 60 5.30 -13.14 -13.82
C ASP A 60 5.88 -14.54 -13.57
N ASP A 61 6.84 -14.68 -12.66
CA ASP A 61 7.44 -15.99 -12.32
C ASP A 61 6.41 -16.95 -11.70
N PHE A 62 5.52 -16.41 -10.85
CA PHE A 62 4.40 -17.18 -10.31
C PHE A 62 3.44 -17.67 -11.41
N LEU A 63 3.09 -16.80 -12.37
CA LEU A 63 2.22 -17.16 -13.48
C LEU A 63 2.85 -18.24 -14.37
N ILE A 64 4.16 -18.13 -14.66
CA ILE A 64 4.88 -19.15 -15.44
C ILE A 64 4.87 -20.49 -14.71
N SER A 65 5.09 -20.49 -13.39
CA SER A 65 5.02 -21.71 -12.57
C SER A 65 3.62 -22.34 -12.56
N LEU A 66 2.57 -21.53 -12.44
CA LEU A 66 1.19 -21.98 -12.48
C LEU A 66 0.80 -22.57 -13.85
N VAL A 67 1.19 -21.91 -14.93
CA VAL A 67 0.93 -22.38 -16.30
C VAL A 67 1.71 -23.66 -16.59
N GLY A 68 2.94 -23.80 -16.08
CA GLY A 68 3.71 -25.05 -16.15
C GLY A 68 3.06 -26.21 -15.38
N LEU A 69 2.33 -25.92 -14.30
CA LEU A 69 1.57 -26.94 -13.56
C LEU A 69 0.29 -27.38 -14.31
N LEU A 70 -0.25 -26.53 -15.19
CA LEU A 70 -1.43 -26.79 -16.03
C LEU A 70 -1.07 -27.36 -17.42
N GLU A 71 0.14 -27.94 -17.55
CA GLU A 71 0.67 -28.47 -18.80
C GLU A 71 -0.26 -29.49 -19.48
N GLY A 72 -0.42 -29.33 -20.80
CA GLY A 72 -1.18 -30.26 -21.66
C GLY A 72 -1.96 -29.62 -22.80
N SER A 73 -2.06 -28.29 -22.87
CA SER A 73 -2.83 -27.59 -23.90
C SER A 73 -1.95 -26.70 -24.78
N GLN A 74 -2.30 -26.55 -26.07
CA GLN A 74 -1.61 -25.63 -27.00
C GLN A 74 -1.62 -24.17 -26.50
N TRP A 75 -2.60 -23.83 -25.67
CA TRP A 75 -2.73 -22.52 -25.02
C TRP A 75 -1.64 -22.26 -23.97
N SER A 76 -1.28 -23.26 -23.15
CA SER A 76 -0.24 -23.09 -22.13
C SER A 76 1.14 -22.85 -22.75
N GLY A 77 1.41 -23.44 -23.92
CA GLY A 77 2.62 -23.19 -24.70
C GLY A 77 2.72 -21.75 -25.22
N GLN A 78 1.63 -21.20 -25.77
CA GLN A 78 1.59 -19.82 -26.28
C GLN A 78 1.74 -18.77 -25.16
N VAL A 79 1.14 -19.03 -23.99
CA VAL A 79 1.26 -18.16 -22.82
C VAL A 79 2.69 -18.18 -22.28
N ARG A 80 3.31 -19.36 -22.19
CA ARG A 80 4.70 -19.51 -21.77
C ARG A 80 5.67 -18.80 -22.72
N GLU A 81 5.54 -19.00 -24.02
CA GLU A 81 6.39 -18.35 -25.03
C GLU A 81 6.24 -16.82 -25.02
N SER A 82 5.01 -16.31 -24.81
CA SER A 82 4.74 -14.87 -24.71
C SER A 82 5.34 -14.23 -23.45
N LEU A 83 5.42 -14.97 -22.35
CA LEU A 83 6.01 -14.51 -21.08
C LEU A 83 7.55 -14.60 -21.07
N GLU A 84 8.11 -15.60 -21.75
CA GLU A 84 9.56 -15.85 -21.80
C GLU A 84 10.30 -14.88 -22.74
N LEU A 85 9.64 -14.35 -23.79
CA LEU A 85 10.31 -13.54 -24.83
C LEU A 85 10.52 -12.06 -24.52
N GLN A 86 9.97 -11.46 -23.46
CA GLN A 86 10.14 -10.01 -23.25
C GLN A 86 10.23 -9.63 -21.76
N LEU A 87 11.47 -9.45 -21.28
CA LEU A 87 11.80 -8.92 -19.95
C LEU A 87 11.17 -7.53 -19.62
N THR A 88 10.63 -6.82 -20.61
CA THR A 88 9.97 -5.51 -20.41
C THR A 88 8.45 -5.56 -20.61
N TYR A 89 7.95 -6.30 -21.61
CA TYR A 89 6.51 -6.38 -21.87
C TYR A 89 5.81 -7.43 -20.98
N GLY A 90 6.50 -8.52 -20.65
CA GLY A 90 6.00 -9.55 -19.72
C GLY A 90 5.69 -8.96 -18.34
N LYS A 91 6.54 -8.04 -17.86
CA LYS A 91 6.33 -7.35 -16.57
C LYS A 91 5.14 -6.39 -16.55
N VAL A 92 4.85 -5.72 -17.67
CA VAL A 92 3.69 -4.83 -17.76
C VAL A 92 2.40 -5.63 -17.82
N ILE A 93 2.40 -6.73 -18.58
CA ILE A 93 1.26 -7.64 -18.69
C ILE A 93 1.03 -8.35 -17.35
N SER A 94 2.08 -8.80 -16.66
CA SER A 94 1.97 -9.41 -15.34
C SER A 94 1.47 -8.42 -14.29
N ALA A 95 1.94 -7.17 -14.29
CA ALA A 95 1.41 -6.12 -13.43
C ALA A 95 -0.09 -5.85 -13.70
N GLY A 96 -0.52 -5.86 -14.96
CA GLY A 96 -1.94 -5.74 -15.34
C GLY A 96 -2.79 -6.92 -14.85
N LEU A 97 -2.28 -8.16 -15.02
CA LEU A 97 -2.94 -9.38 -14.52
C LEU A 97 -2.97 -9.42 -12.99
N PHE A 98 -1.93 -8.94 -12.32
CA PHE A 98 -1.88 -8.81 -10.87
C PHE A 98 -2.99 -7.88 -10.37
N LEU A 99 -3.18 -6.72 -11.02
CA LEU A 99 -4.27 -5.80 -10.68
C LEU A 99 -5.65 -6.45 -10.87
N LEU A 100 -5.84 -7.27 -11.91
CA LEU A 100 -7.08 -8.03 -12.10
C LEU A 100 -7.31 -9.08 -11.00
N VAL A 101 -6.27 -9.79 -10.60
CA VAL A 101 -6.33 -10.76 -9.49
C VAL A 101 -6.66 -10.05 -8.17
N VAL A 102 -5.99 -8.94 -7.87
CA VAL A 102 -6.24 -8.14 -6.66
C VAL A 102 -7.67 -7.57 -6.68
N ALA A 103 -8.15 -7.07 -7.83
CA ALA A 103 -9.53 -6.60 -7.98
C ALA A 103 -10.54 -7.74 -7.80
N GLY A 104 -10.26 -8.93 -8.34
CA GLY A 104 -11.07 -10.13 -8.18
C GLY A 104 -11.08 -10.67 -6.74
N MET A 105 -9.99 -10.47 -6.01
CA MET A 105 -9.84 -10.90 -4.61
C MET A 105 -10.90 -10.29 -3.69
N ARG A 106 -11.47 -9.13 -4.06
CA ARG A 106 -12.66 -8.55 -3.41
C ARG A 106 -13.86 -9.48 -3.32
N PHE A 107 -14.05 -10.35 -4.30
CA PHE A 107 -15.18 -11.27 -4.33
C PHE A 107 -14.89 -12.60 -3.63
N VAL A 108 -13.61 -12.94 -3.46
CA VAL A 108 -13.16 -14.20 -2.87
C VAL A 108 -12.94 -14.06 -1.36
N LEU A 109 -12.31 -12.96 -0.93
CA LEU A 109 -11.96 -12.77 0.48
C LEU A 109 -13.00 -11.92 1.21
N PRO A 110 -13.50 -12.38 2.37
CA PRO A 110 -14.38 -11.58 3.22
C PRO A 110 -13.57 -10.50 3.94
N TRP A 111 -13.28 -9.40 3.25
CA TRP A 111 -12.40 -8.34 3.73
C TRP A 111 -12.79 -7.80 5.11
N GLN A 112 -14.08 -7.74 5.41
CA GLN A 112 -14.60 -7.30 6.71
C GLN A 112 -14.14 -8.21 7.87
N ARG A 113 -13.94 -9.50 7.62
CA ARG A 113 -13.40 -10.44 8.63
C ARG A 113 -11.89 -10.29 8.79
N VAL A 114 -11.19 -10.09 7.67
CA VAL A 114 -9.74 -9.91 7.66
C VAL A 114 -9.36 -8.65 8.45
N THR A 115 -10.04 -7.52 8.20
CA THR A 115 -9.81 -6.28 8.94
C THR A 115 -10.11 -6.44 10.43
N GLY A 116 -11.19 -7.13 10.79
CA GLY A 116 -11.53 -7.39 12.20
C GLY A 116 -10.49 -8.22 12.95
N ILE A 117 -9.87 -9.21 12.30
CA ILE A 117 -8.78 -10.01 12.88
C ILE A 117 -7.53 -9.13 13.10
N ILE A 118 -7.18 -8.31 12.11
CA ILE A 118 -6.03 -7.40 12.18
C ILE A 118 -6.22 -6.39 13.32
N GLU A 119 -7.41 -5.77 13.43
CA GLU A 119 -7.74 -4.84 14.51
C GLU A 119 -7.63 -5.50 15.89
N THR A 120 -8.11 -6.73 16.02
CA THR A 120 -8.03 -7.49 17.27
C THR A 120 -6.57 -7.81 17.63
N GLY A 121 -5.76 -8.19 16.64
CA GLY A 121 -4.33 -8.43 16.81
C GLY A 121 -3.56 -7.17 17.26
N MET A 122 -3.81 -6.04 16.60
CA MET A 122 -3.19 -4.76 16.95
C MET A 122 -3.57 -4.30 18.36
N ARG A 123 -4.84 -4.48 18.77
CA ARG A 123 -5.29 -4.16 20.14
C ARG A 123 -4.57 -5.01 21.19
N ARG A 124 -4.32 -6.29 20.90
CA ARG A 124 -3.64 -7.22 21.82
C ARG A 124 -2.16 -6.89 22.01
N ILE A 125 -1.49 -6.44 20.94
CA ILE A 125 -0.10 -5.96 21.03
C ILE A 125 -0.05 -4.70 21.90
N ARG A 126 -0.96 -3.75 21.66
CA ARG A 126 -1.04 -2.51 22.46
C ARG A 126 -1.42 -2.71 23.93
N SER A 127 -2.08 -3.81 24.28
CA SER A 127 -2.48 -4.09 25.67
C SER A 127 -1.41 -4.85 26.48
N THR A 128 -0.32 -5.26 25.83
CA THR A 128 0.75 -6.04 26.48
C THR A 128 1.94 -5.14 26.87
N ASP A 129 1.99 -3.90 26.35
CA ASP A 129 2.80 -2.79 26.86
C ASP A 129 2.01 -1.97 27.90
#